data_AF-A0A9P6U738-F1
#
_entry.id   AF-A0A9P6U738-F1
#
_cell.length_a   1.000
_cell.length_b   1.000
_cell.length_c   1.000
_cell.angle_alpha   90.00
_cell.angle_beta   90.00
_cell.angle_gamma   90.00
#
_symmetry.space_group_name_H-M   'P 1'
#
loop_
_entity.id
_entity.type
_entity.pdbx_description
1 polymer ?
#
loop_
_entity_poly.entity_id
_entity_poly.type
_entity_poly.pdbx_seq_one_letter_code
_entity_poly.pdbx_strand_id
1 'polypeptide(L)'
;MSAPIGRPPGSTNESRTKRKKYVFSKELKQLMYGFGDVPNPSADAVGVMEDMLIEYLTDVCHQASAVSDKRGRVNVEDFKFVLRKDAKKRARIEELLYMNEDIRRAKKLADIPELDNTKSKDKDAS
;
A
#
# COMPACT_ATOMS: atom_id res chain seq x y z
N MET A 1 -22.19 54.88 36.62
CA MET A 1 -22.63 53.85 35.65
C MET A 1 -21.55 53.71 34.59
N SER A 2 -20.71 52.68 34.68
CA SER A 2 -19.78 52.31 33.60
C SER A 2 -19.72 50.78 33.55
N ALA A 3 -20.18 50.22 32.43
CA ALA A 3 -20.21 48.78 32.18
C ALA A 3 -18.80 48.24 31.87
N PRO A 4 -18.53 46.95 32.16
CA PRO A 4 -17.26 46.32 31.80
C PRO A 4 -17.18 46.00 30.30
N ILE A 5 -15.97 46.15 29.78
CA ILE A 5 -15.53 45.98 28.40
C ILE A 5 -15.81 44.54 27.93
N GLY A 6 -16.55 44.42 26.82
CA GLY A 6 -16.84 43.15 26.16
C GLY A 6 -15.59 42.47 25.59
N ARG A 7 -15.41 41.20 25.94
CA ARG A 7 -14.45 40.27 25.34
C ARG A 7 -14.76 40.12 23.83
N PRO A 8 -13.77 40.15 22.93
CA PRO A 8 -14.01 39.90 21.50
C PRO A 8 -14.47 38.44 21.28
N PRO A 9 -15.38 38.18 20.33
CA PRO A 9 -15.87 36.83 20.06
C PRO A 9 -14.70 35.93 19.65
N GLY A 10 -14.72 34.71 20.21
CA GLY A 10 -13.73 33.68 19.95
C GLY A 10 -13.55 33.46 18.46
N SER A 11 -12.28 33.42 18.05
CA SER A 11 -11.81 32.74 16.85
C SER A 11 -12.58 31.42 16.71
N THR A 12 -13.53 31.39 15.78
CA THR A 12 -14.15 30.15 15.34
C THR A 12 -13.03 29.27 14.82
N ASN A 13 -13.03 28.04 15.29
CA ASN A 13 -12.06 27.01 14.95
C ASN A 13 -12.24 26.58 13.48
N GLU A 14 -11.95 27.49 12.55
CA GLU A 14 -11.78 27.24 11.12
C GLU A 14 -10.29 27.18 10.78
N SER A 15 -9.51 26.51 11.64
CA SER A 15 -8.28 25.89 11.17
C SER A 15 -8.69 24.66 10.37
N ARG A 16 -9.13 24.94 9.13
CA ARG A 16 -9.21 24.05 7.98
C ARG A 16 -8.62 22.70 8.32
N THR A 17 -9.48 21.69 8.46
CA THR A 17 -9.13 20.30 8.16
C THR A 17 -8.07 20.36 7.08
N LYS A 18 -6.80 20.17 7.47
CA LYS A 18 -5.68 20.28 6.54
C LYS A 18 -6.01 19.24 5.49
N ARG A 19 -6.44 19.70 4.30
CA ARG A 19 -6.80 18.86 3.15
C ARG A 19 -5.81 17.71 3.17
N LYS A 20 -6.35 16.48 3.29
CA LYS A 20 -5.56 15.25 3.39
C LYS A 20 -4.39 15.41 2.43
N LYS A 21 -3.19 15.47 2.99
CA LYS A 21 -1.96 15.69 2.25
C LYS A 21 -1.93 14.59 1.19
N TYR A 22 -1.96 14.95 -0.08
CA TYR A 22 -1.81 14.00 -1.18
C TYR A 22 -0.58 13.13 -0.90
N VAL A 23 -0.81 11.85 -0.59
CA VAL A 23 0.19 10.89 -0.11
C VAL A 23 0.84 10.14 -1.26
N PHE A 24 0.16 10.03 -2.40
CA PHE A 24 0.62 9.28 -3.56
C PHE A 24 1.07 10.16 -4.73
N SER A 25 1.03 11.49 -4.59
CA SER A 25 1.33 12.42 -5.69
C SER A 25 2.67 12.17 -6.39
N LYS A 26 3.71 11.71 -5.69
CA LYS A 26 5.01 11.44 -6.31
C LYS A 26 4.97 10.17 -7.16
N GLU A 27 4.46 9.09 -6.59
CA GLU A 27 4.35 7.77 -7.22
C GLU A 27 3.36 7.82 -8.38
N LEU A 28 2.27 8.57 -8.22
CA LEU A 28 1.22 8.70 -9.22
C LEU A 28 1.70 9.44 -10.47
N LYS A 29 2.54 10.47 -10.32
CA LYS A 29 3.20 11.12 -11.47
C LYS A 29 4.05 10.14 -12.29
N GLN A 30 4.82 9.29 -11.61
CA GLN A 30 5.64 8.28 -12.27
C GLN A 30 4.77 7.23 -12.95
N LEU A 31 3.67 6.84 -12.31
CA LEU A 31 2.72 5.88 -12.87
C LEU A 31 2.03 6.46 -14.11
N MET A 32 1.54 7.70 -14.04
CA MET A 32 0.91 8.40 -15.17
C MET A 32 1.85 8.45 -16.38
N TYR A 33 3.11 8.84 -16.18
CA TYR A 33 4.12 8.78 -17.24
C TYR A 33 4.33 7.36 -17.78
N GLY A 34 4.42 6.36 -16.90
CA GLY A 34 4.55 4.95 -17.28
C GLY A 34 3.37 4.40 -18.09
N PHE A 35 2.18 5.00 -17.96
CA PHE A 35 0.99 4.72 -18.76
C PHE A 35 0.85 5.61 -20.01
N GLY A 36 1.84 6.46 -20.31
CA GLY A 36 1.93 7.25 -21.53
C GLY A 36 1.52 8.72 -21.40
N ASP A 37 1.35 9.23 -20.18
CA ASP A 37 1.16 10.66 -19.95
C ASP A 37 2.47 11.45 -20.11
N VAL A 38 2.42 12.78 -20.00
CA VAL A 38 3.59 13.65 -20.06
C VAL A 38 4.51 13.47 -18.84
N PRO A 39 5.83 13.74 -18.94
CA PRO A 39 6.78 13.53 -17.84
C PRO A 39 6.48 14.33 -16.55
N ASN A 40 5.82 15.47 -16.67
CA ASN A 40 5.42 16.30 -15.53
C ASN A 40 3.95 16.71 -15.70
N PRO A 41 2.99 15.83 -15.33
CA PRO A 41 1.58 16.13 -15.45
C PRO A 41 1.17 17.23 -14.47
N SER A 42 0.08 17.94 -14.78
CA SER A 42 -0.38 19.06 -13.97
C SER A 42 -0.76 18.61 -12.55
N ALA A 43 -0.58 19.49 -11.56
CA ALA A 43 -0.90 19.17 -10.17
C ALA A 43 -2.39 18.85 -9.98
N ASP A 44 -3.26 19.52 -10.73
CA ASP A 44 -4.70 19.29 -10.69
C ASP A 44 -5.06 17.90 -11.24
N ALA A 45 -4.46 17.48 -12.36
CA ALA A 45 -4.70 16.15 -12.94
C ALA A 45 -4.22 15.04 -11.99
N VAL A 46 -3.04 15.21 -11.38
CA VAL A 46 -2.53 14.28 -10.36
C VAL A 46 -3.47 14.22 -9.16
N GLY A 47 -4.00 15.36 -8.73
CA GLY A 47 -4.97 15.44 -7.63
C GLY A 47 -6.25 14.64 -7.93
N VAL A 48 -6.84 14.83 -9.11
CA VAL A 48 -8.04 14.09 -9.54
C VAL A 48 -7.74 12.59 -9.66
N MET A 49 -6.59 12.22 -10.21
CA MET A 49 -6.16 10.81 -10.28
C MET A 49 -6.01 10.19 -8.89
N GLU A 50 -5.51 10.96 -7.92
CA GLU A 50 -5.36 10.48 -6.55
C GLU A 50 -6.71 10.31 -5.85
N ASP A 51 -7.65 11.22 -6.07
CA ASP A 51 -9.03 11.10 -5.56
C ASP A 51 -9.71 9.83 -6.12
N MET A 52 -9.62 9.59 -7.44
CA MET A 52 -10.14 8.38 -8.08
C MET A 52 -9.47 7.09 -7.55
N LEU A 53 -8.16 7.14 -7.31
CA LEU A 53 -7.42 6.02 -6.73
C LEU A 53 -7.90 5.70 -5.31
N ILE A 54 -8.07 6.72 -4.47
CA ILE A 54 -8.55 6.56 -3.09
C ILE A 54 -9.97 5.99 -3.09
N GLU A 55 -10.85 6.51 -3.94
CA GLU A 55 -12.22 6.01 -4.07
C GLU A 55 -12.23 4.53 -4.49
N TYR A 56 -11.49 4.18 -5.54
CA TYR A 56 -11.39 2.79 -6.00
C TYR A 56 -10.88 1.85 -4.90
N LEU A 57 -9.80 2.21 -4.20
CA LEU A 57 -9.24 1.39 -3.13
C LEU A 57 -10.22 1.25 -1.96
N THR A 58 -10.91 2.32 -1.61
CA THR A 58 -11.93 2.32 -0.56
C THR A 58 -13.04 1.34 -0.89
N ASP A 59 -13.56 1.39 -2.11
CA ASP A 59 -14.64 0.51 -2.57
C ASP A 59 -14.21 -0.96 -2.59
N VAL A 60 -13.01 -1.25 -3.09
CA VAL A 60 -12.48 -2.62 -3.11
C VAL A 60 -12.31 -3.16 -1.68
N CYS A 61 -11.81 -2.33 -0.76
CA CYS A 61 -11.67 -2.69 0.66
C CYS A 61 -13.03 -2.95 1.33
N HIS A 62 -14.04 -2.13 1.07
CA HIS A 62 -15.40 -2.36 1.58
C HIS A 62 -15.99 -3.67 1.05
N GLN A 63 -15.83 -3.94 -0.26
CA GLN A 63 -16.29 -5.20 -0.85
C GLN A 63 -15.56 -6.41 -0.24
N ALA A 64 -14.24 -6.32 -0.03
CA ALA A 64 -13.47 -7.38 0.61
C ALA A 64 -13.89 -7.59 2.07
N SER A 65 -14.17 -6.49 2.80
CA SER A 65 -14.70 -6.55 4.15
C SER A 65 -16.02 -7.32 4.19
N ALA A 66 -16.98 -6.99 3.32
CA ALA A 66 -18.28 -7.64 3.24
C ALA A 66 -18.17 -9.16 2.97
N VAL A 67 -17.21 -9.57 2.14
CA VAL A 67 -16.92 -11.00 1.91
C VAL A 67 -16.38 -11.67 3.17
N SER A 68 -15.60 -10.95 3.96
CA SER A 68 -14.96 -11.44 5.18
C SER A 68 -15.83 -11.34 6.43
N ASP A 69 -17.05 -10.78 6.36
CA ASP A 69 -17.90 -10.42 7.51
C ASP A 69 -18.04 -11.56 8.52
N LYS A 70 -18.31 -12.78 8.06
CA LYS A 70 -18.47 -13.96 8.94
C LYS A 70 -17.19 -14.35 9.66
N ARG A 71 -16.03 -14.05 9.07
CA ARG A 71 -14.71 -14.36 9.61
C ARG A 71 -14.17 -13.22 10.50
N GLY A 72 -14.69 -12.00 10.34
CA GLY A 72 -14.25 -10.82 11.08
C GLY A 72 -12.83 -10.33 10.75
N ARG A 73 -12.18 -10.92 9.74
CA ARG A 73 -10.84 -10.49 9.27
C ARG A 73 -10.71 -10.70 7.76
N VAL A 74 -10.18 -9.65 7.12
CA VAL A 74 -9.89 -9.62 5.68
C VAL A 74 -8.59 -10.36 5.39
N ASN A 75 -8.63 -11.21 4.36
CA ASN A 75 -7.50 -11.99 3.87
C ASN A 75 -7.30 -11.72 2.36
N VAL A 76 -6.17 -12.15 1.82
CA VAL A 76 -5.85 -12.02 0.38
C VAL A 76 -6.91 -12.69 -0.52
N GLU A 77 -7.47 -13.81 -0.08
CA GLU A 77 -8.51 -14.53 -0.83
C GLU A 77 -9.80 -13.72 -1.01
N ASP A 78 -10.11 -12.78 -0.10
CA ASP A 78 -11.29 -11.93 -0.24
C ASP A 78 -11.10 -10.94 -1.38
N PHE A 79 -9.89 -10.35 -1.52
CA PHE A 79 -9.55 -9.49 -2.65
C PHE A 79 -9.55 -10.24 -3.98
N LYS A 80 -9.04 -11.49 -4.00
CA LYS A 80 -9.13 -12.37 -5.18
C LYS A 80 -10.57 -12.64 -5.56
N PHE A 81 -11.44 -12.86 -4.58
CA PHE A 81 -12.86 -13.05 -4.81
C PHE A 81 -13.53 -11.79 -5.36
N VAL A 82 -13.29 -10.62 -4.78
CA VAL A 82 -13.83 -9.33 -5.26
C VAL A 82 -13.44 -9.09 -6.72
N LEU A 83 -12.18 -9.34 -7.08
CA LEU A 83 -11.64 -9.11 -8.42
C LEU A 83 -11.82 -10.29 -9.40
N ARG A 84 -12.56 -11.35 -9.02
CA ARG A 84 -12.68 -12.60 -9.80
C ARG A 84 -13.20 -12.43 -11.23
N LYS A 85 -13.94 -11.36 -11.51
CA LYS A 85 -14.51 -11.06 -12.83
C LYS A 85 -13.50 -10.40 -13.78
N ASP A 86 -12.39 -9.88 -13.27
CA ASP A 86 -11.32 -9.31 -14.07
C ASP A 86 -10.15 -10.30 -14.14
N ALA A 87 -10.10 -11.06 -15.24
CA ALA A 87 -9.09 -12.09 -15.44
C ALA A 87 -7.67 -11.52 -15.42
N LYS A 88 -7.44 -10.30 -15.93
CA LYS A 88 -6.12 -9.67 -15.97
C LYS A 88 -5.66 -9.27 -14.57
N LYS A 89 -6.53 -8.60 -13.80
CA LYS A 89 -6.21 -8.22 -12.41
C LYS A 89 -6.00 -9.46 -11.54
N ARG A 90 -6.82 -10.50 -11.71
CA ARG A 90 -6.66 -11.76 -10.98
C ARG A 90 -5.34 -12.46 -11.29
N ALA A 91 -5.00 -12.63 -12.57
CA ALA A 91 -3.74 -13.24 -12.97
C ALA A 91 -2.54 -12.45 -12.41
N ARG A 92 -2.62 -11.13 -12.44
CA ARG A 92 -1.57 -10.26 -11.88
C ARG A 92 -1.41 -10.43 -10.37
N ILE A 93 -2.50 -10.62 -9.62
CA ILE A 93 -2.43 -10.90 -8.18
C ILE A 93 -1.70 -12.22 -7.92
N GLU A 94 -2.08 -13.28 -8.64
CA GLU A 94 -1.47 -14.61 -8.49
C GLU A 94 0.03 -14.58 -8.79
N GLU A 95 0.44 -13.90 -9.86
CA GLU A 95 1.84 -13.68 -10.23
C GLU A 95 2.62 -12.94 -9.12
N LEU A 96 2.08 -11.84 -8.60
CA LEU A 96 2.74 -11.03 -7.56
C LEU A 96 2.88 -11.80 -6.24
N LEU A 97 1.89 -12.61 -5.88
CA LEU A 97 1.96 -13.46 -4.69
C LEU A 97 3.04 -14.54 -4.85
N TYR A 98 3.09 -15.18 -6.02
CA TYR A 98 4.12 -16.17 -6.35
C TYR A 98 5.53 -15.57 -6.25
N MET A 99 5.77 -14.43 -6.91
CA MET A 99 7.08 -13.75 -6.85
C MET A 99 7.47 -13.35 -5.43
N ASN A 100 6.50 -12.91 -4.60
CA ASN A 100 6.76 -12.56 -3.22
C ASN A 100 7.17 -13.79 -2.38
N GLU A 101 6.53 -14.94 -2.62
CA GLU A 101 6.94 -16.20 -1.99
C GLU A 101 8.33 -16.65 -2.42
N ASP A 102 8.66 -16.54 -3.70
CA ASP A 102 9.98 -16.86 -4.23
C ASP A 102 11.06 -15.97 -3.60
N ILE A 103 10.83 -14.66 -3.50
CA ILE A 103 11.74 -13.72 -2.81
C ILE A 103 11.90 -14.10 -1.34
N ARG A 104 10.80 -14.44 -0.64
CA ARG A 104 10.86 -14.86 0.77
C ARG A 104 11.66 -16.15 0.94
N ARG A 105 11.50 -17.12 0.05
CA ARG A 105 12.25 -18.37 0.05
C ARG A 105 13.74 -18.13 -0.19
N ALA A 106 14.08 -17.29 -1.17
CA ALA A 106 15.47 -16.93 -1.48
C ALA A 106 16.17 -16.26 -0.30
N LYS A 107 15.50 -15.30 0.37
CA LYS A 107 16.04 -14.65 1.57
C LYS A 107 16.30 -15.64 2.71
N LYS A 108 15.41 -16.61 2.89
CA LYS A 108 15.58 -17.65 3.93
C LYS A 108 16.80 -18.53 3.68
N LEU A 109 17.14 -18.82 2.42
CA LEU A 109 18.33 -19.59 2.06
C LEU A 109 19.63 -18.79 2.28
N ALA A 110 19.60 -17.48 2.05
CA ALA A 110 20.75 -16.60 2.25
C ALA A 110 21.12 -16.39 3.73
N ASP A 111 20.13 -16.46 4.64
CA ASP A 111 20.34 -16.34 6.09
C ASP A 111 20.73 -17.67 6.77
N ILE A 112 20.91 -18.76 6.03
CA ILE A 112 21.43 -20.02 6.59
C ILE A 112 22.95 -19.84 6.76
N PRO A 113 23.50 -19.81 7.98
CA PRO A 113 24.95 -19.78 8.16
C PRO A 113 25.52 -21.04 7.51
N GLU A 114 26.43 -20.87 6.56
CA GLU A 114 27.21 -21.96 5.98
C GLU A 114 27.74 -22.83 7.13
N LEU A 115 27.29 -24.08 7.22
CA LEU A 115 27.88 -25.04 8.14
C LEU A 115 29.29 -25.30 7.64
N ASP A 116 30.24 -24.65 8.31
CA ASP A 116 31.68 -24.82 8.18
C ASP A 116 32.04 -26.31 8.22
N ASN A 117 32.23 -26.89 7.04
CA ASN A 117 32.63 -28.28 6.87
C ASN A 117 34.11 -28.32 6.48
N THR A 118 34.97 -27.77 7.35
CA THR A 118 36.44 -27.83 7.21
C THR A 118 37.13 -28.49 8.41
N LYS A 119 36.58 -29.57 9.00
CA LYS A 119 37.37 -30.47 9.87
C LYS A 119 36.92 -31.92 9.78
N SER A 120 37.46 -32.68 8.83
CA SER A 120 37.61 -34.15 8.94
C SER A 120 38.49 -34.71 7.81
N LYS A 121 39.81 -34.54 7.97
CA LYS A 121 40.96 -35.26 7.38
C LYS A 121 42.15 -34.49 7.97
N ASP A 122 42.72 -34.86 9.11
CA ASP A 122 43.68 -35.94 9.24
C ASP A 122 43.70 -36.48 10.68
N LYS A 123 43.07 -37.64 10.86
CA LYS A 123 43.50 -38.65 11.82
C LYS A 123 43.32 -39.94 11.06
N ASP A 124 44.43 -40.50 10.59
CA ASP A 124 44.65 -41.91 10.22
C ASP A 124 45.71 -42.00 9.10
N ALA A 125 46.97 -41.84 9.50
CA ALA A 125 48.19 -42.41 8.90
C ALA A 125 49.34 -41.84 9.75
N SER A 126 49.66 -42.51 10.87
CA SER A 126 50.73 -43.52 10.98
C SER A 126 52.13 -42.95 10.79
#